data_AF-A0A067D0F5-F1
#
_entry.id   AF-A0A067D0F5-F1
#
_cell.length_a   1.000
_cell.length_b   1.000
_cell.length_c   1.000
_cell.angle_alpha   90.00
_cell.angle_beta   90.00
_cell.angle_gamma   90.00
#
_symmetry.space_group_name_H-M   'P 1'
#
loop_
_entity.id
_entity.type
_entity.pdbx_description
1 polymer ?
#
loop_
_entity_poly.entity_id
_entity_poly.type
_entity_poly.pdbx_seq_one_letter_code
_entity_poly.pdbx_strand_id
1 'polypeptide(L)'
;MQGSGGFEYSAAPRSVAVKRSKYRDPSSSSVDKSQNLMFDRRIVRGSTFAGGKPAPESMDAKPKLKKKPSPSELPPQRNDRPATPPPMDGRQHMDIQTENYLEELTDKVPEMDVETQTEAFLDQLPVPTFVPQKSGTDASTQIEAGDLFDFDLEVAPILEVLVGKALEVSVMEVLEEEEIKEIRLRQDIFEQQRNAELAEVQRLEAEAKRKYDEKQRRLEEEKARLVAQSELQEKLAARSFAKHYLSDLHSSVFTNLVTTGHFQDPLEREVKDAFVPFLLRKACTNVDQIVFARALADLVVADTMARKLPETRS
;
A
#
# COMPACT_ATOMS: atom_id res chain seq x y z
N MET A 1 4.34 31.37 -24.22
CA MET A 1 5.14 30.18 -24.55
C MET A 1 4.74 29.08 -23.59
N GLN A 2 4.00 28.08 -24.08
CA GLN A 2 3.58 26.93 -23.30
C GLN A 2 4.66 25.86 -23.42
N GLY A 3 5.38 25.64 -22.32
CA GLY A 3 6.44 24.65 -22.21
C GLY A 3 5.88 23.24 -22.24
N SER A 4 6.51 22.40 -23.05
CA SER A 4 6.30 20.96 -23.21
C SER A 4 6.34 20.23 -21.87
N GLY A 5 5.20 19.73 -21.40
CA GLY A 5 5.13 18.85 -20.22
C GLY A 5 5.75 17.49 -20.53
N GLY A 6 6.77 17.11 -19.75
CA GLY A 6 7.36 15.77 -19.78
C GLY A 6 6.37 14.74 -19.21
N PHE A 7 6.16 13.65 -19.94
CA PHE A 7 5.37 12.51 -19.47
C PHE A 7 6.23 11.67 -18.52
N GLU A 8 5.94 11.71 -17.23
CA GLU A 8 6.53 10.82 -16.24
C GLU A 8 5.64 9.58 -16.08
N TYR A 9 6.18 8.40 -16.40
CA TYR A 9 5.47 7.12 -16.31
C TYR A 9 6.03 6.32 -15.12
N SER A 10 5.23 6.20 -14.05
CA SER A 10 5.53 5.33 -12.91
C SER A 10 4.45 4.25 -12.77
N ALA A 11 4.88 2.99 -12.62
CA ALA A 11 3.98 1.86 -12.41
C ALA A 11 4.53 0.98 -11.29
N ALA A 12 3.75 0.80 -10.22
CA ALA A 12 4.11 -0.08 -9.11
C ALA A 12 4.07 -1.57 -9.55
N PRO A 13 4.97 -2.43 -9.05
CA PRO A 13 4.98 -3.85 -9.40
C PRO A 13 3.67 -4.53 -8.95
N ARG A 14 2.92 -5.10 -9.90
CA ARG A 14 1.63 -5.77 -9.66
C ARG A 14 1.76 -7.26 -10.02
N SER A 15 1.39 -8.15 -9.11
CA SER A 15 1.41 -9.60 -9.35
C SER A 15 0.43 -10.01 -10.46
N VAL A 16 0.85 -10.92 -11.34
CA VAL A 16 0.02 -11.43 -12.45
C VAL A 16 -1.24 -12.11 -11.90
N ALA A 17 -2.40 -11.49 -12.04
CA ALA A 17 -3.68 -12.08 -11.63
C ALA A 17 -4.05 -13.24 -12.58
N VAL A 18 -3.92 -14.48 -12.09
CA VAL A 18 -4.21 -15.72 -12.86
C VAL A 18 -5.73 -15.98 -13.00
N LYS A 19 -6.61 -15.17 -12.43
CA LYS A 19 -8.06 -15.40 -12.46
C LYS A 19 -8.75 -14.54 -13.52
N ARG A 20 -9.05 -15.13 -14.68
CA ARG A 20 -10.04 -14.57 -15.63
C ARG A 20 -11.42 -14.62 -14.97
N SER A 21 -12.06 -13.46 -14.75
CA SER A 21 -13.47 -13.42 -14.37
C SER A 21 -14.33 -13.91 -15.54
N LYS A 22 -15.29 -14.80 -15.26
CA LYS A 22 -16.16 -15.43 -16.26
C LYS A 22 -17.41 -14.60 -16.60
N TYR A 23 -17.57 -13.40 -16.04
CA TYR A 23 -18.78 -12.60 -16.25
C TYR A 23 -18.49 -11.10 -16.22
N ARG A 24 -19.19 -10.34 -17.07
CA ARG A 24 -19.00 -8.89 -17.25
C ARG A 24 -19.86 -8.13 -16.25
N ASP A 25 -19.23 -7.50 -15.27
CA ASP A 25 -19.88 -6.62 -14.31
C ASP A 25 -20.04 -5.21 -14.91
N PRO A 26 -21.27 -4.67 -15.05
CA PRO A 26 -21.53 -3.38 -15.68
C PRO A 26 -21.11 -2.17 -14.82
N SER A 27 -20.67 -2.37 -13.58
CA SER A 27 -20.27 -1.30 -12.65
C SER A 27 -18.76 -1.01 -12.62
N SER A 28 -17.95 -1.79 -13.33
CA SER A 28 -16.50 -1.56 -13.42
C SER A 28 -16.17 -0.56 -14.53
N SER A 29 -15.83 0.67 -14.14
CA SER A 29 -15.27 1.67 -15.04
C SER A 29 -14.00 1.10 -15.70
N SER A 30 -13.92 1.28 -17.02
CA SER A 30 -12.99 0.63 -17.94
C SER A 30 -11.53 1.10 -17.85
N VAL A 31 -11.00 1.29 -16.64
CA VAL A 31 -9.68 1.90 -16.41
C VAL A 31 -8.59 0.85 -16.20
N ASP A 32 -8.95 -0.41 -15.93
CA ASP A 32 -8.02 -1.46 -15.48
C ASP A 32 -7.79 -2.60 -16.51
N LYS A 33 -7.96 -2.36 -17.81
CA LYS A 33 -7.47 -3.29 -18.84
C LYS A 33 -6.08 -2.84 -19.26
N SER A 34 -5.05 -3.47 -18.69
CA SER A 34 -3.68 -3.42 -19.19
C SER A 34 -3.71 -3.61 -20.72
N GLN A 35 -3.46 -2.54 -21.48
CA GLN A 35 -3.43 -2.63 -22.92
C GLN A 35 -2.17 -3.39 -23.31
N ASN A 36 -2.35 -4.62 -23.77
CA ASN A 36 -1.25 -5.39 -24.33
C ASN A 36 -0.69 -4.64 -25.55
N LEU A 37 0.51 -4.09 -25.41
CA LEU A 37 1.28 -3.40 -26.45
C LEU A 37 1.51 -4.29 -27.70
N MET A 38 1.30 -5.60 -27.55
CA MET A 38 1.28 -6.61 -28.63
C MET A 38 0.12 -6.45 -29.63
N PHE A 39 -0.92 -5.67 -29.32
CA PHE A 39 -2.06 -5.42 -30.23
C PHE A 39 -2.23 -3.93 -30.61
N ASP A 40 -1.34 -3.05 -30.13
CA ASP A 40 -1.35 -1.66 -30.56
C ASP A 40 -0.91 -1.56 -32.03
N ARG A 41 -1.72 -0.90 -32.86
CA ARG A 41 -1.45 -0.72 -34.30
C ARG A 41 -0.38 0.33 -34.58
N ARG A 42 -0.04 1.16 -33.59
CA ARG A 42 1.00 2.20 -33.69
C ARG A 42 2.41 1.65 -33.52
N ILE A 43 2.53 0.46 -32.92
CA ILE A 43 3.82 -0.19 -32.65
C ILE A 43 4.16 -1.11 -33.83
N VAL A 44 5.13 -0.68 -34.64
CA VAL A 44 5.68 -1.47 -35.76
C VAL A 44 6.54 -2.59 -35.18
N ARG A 45 6.15 -3.84 -35.46
CA ARG A 45 6.86 -5.02 -34.97
C ARG A 45 7.79 -5.53 -36.07
N GLY A 46 9.09 -5.43 -35.85
CA GLY A 46 10.12 -5.86 -36.81
C GLY A 46 11.42 -5.06 -36.65
N SER A 47 12.53 -5.62 -37.13
CA SER A 47 13.83 -4.95 -37.15
C SER A 47 13.78 -3.70 -38.04
N THR A 48 14.15 -2.53 -37.50
CA THR A 48 14.28 -1.26 -38.23
C THR A 48 15.62 -1.12 -38.96
N PHE A 49 16.43 -2.19 -38.99
CA PHE A 49 17.81 -2.22 -39.51
C PHE A 49 18.02 -3.21 -40.67
N ALA A 50 17.02 -3.40 -41.54
CA ALA A 50 17.21 -4.12 -42.81
C ALA A 50 16.92 -3.17 -43.99
N GLY A 51 17.98 -2.88 -44.74
CA GLY A 51 18.02 -1.93 -45.86
C GLY A 51 16.98 -2.17 -46.95
N GLY A 52 16.72 -1.10 -47.69
CA GLY A 52 15.74 -1.03 -48.77
C GLY A 52 15.85 -2.17 -49.78
N LYS A 53 14.70 -2.68 -50.19
CA LYS A 53 14.60 -3.56 -51.36
C LYS A 53 14.71 -2.70 -52.63
N PRO A 54 15.57 -3.05 -53.60
CA PRO A 54 15.46 -2.49 -54.95
C PRO A 54 14.20 -3.05 -55.64
N ALA A 55 13.65 -2.23 -56.53
CA ALA A 55 12.47 -2.53 -57.36
C ALA A 55 12.68 -3.78 -58.25
N PRO A 56 11.61 -4.50 -58.64
CA PRO A 56 11.75 -5.65 -59.52
C PRO A 56 11.87 -5.19 -60.98
N GLU A 57 13.04 -5.42 -61.58
CA GLU A 57 13.19 -5.41 -63.04
C GLU A 57 12.57 -6.69 -63.63
N SER A 58 11.66 -6.48 -64.59
CA SER A 58 11.09 -7.51 -65.44
C SER A 58 12.16 -8.02 -66.43
N MET A 59 12.48 -9.31 -66.34
CA MET A 59 13.12 -10.04 -67.42
C MET A 59 12.10 -10.32 -68.52
N ASP A 60 12.38 -9.89 -69.76
CA ASP A 60 12.12 -10.64 -71.00
C ASP A 60 12.47 -9.78 -72.25
N ALA A 61 13.47 -10.21 -73.03
CA ALA A 61 13.46 -10.28 -74.51
C ALA A 61 14.88 -10.24 -75.15
N LYS A 62 15.35 -11.45 -75.52
CA LYS A 62 16.15 -11.87 -76.70
C LYS A 62 17.27 -10.97 -77.27
N PRO A 63 18.50 -11.49 -77.46
CA PRO A 63 19.58 -10.78 -78.16
C PRO A 63 19.38 -10.81 -79.69
N LYS A 64 19.43 -9.64 -80.35
CA LYS A 64 19.52 -9.53 -81.82
C LYS A 64 20.98 -9.39 -82.24
N LEU A 65 21.44 -10.31 -83.09
CA LEU A 65 22.74 -10.25 -83.77
C LEU A 65 22.84 -8.99 -84.62
N LYS A 66 23.93 -8.23 -84.45
CA LYS A 66 24.27 -7.10 -85.31
C LYS A 66 24.95 -7.60 -86.59
N LYS A 67 24.36 -7.25 -87.74
CA LYS A 67 24.90 -7.46 -89.10
C LYS A 67 26.20 -6.66 -89.29
N LYS A 68 27.18 -7.28 -89.96
CA LYS A 68 28.33 -6.58 -90.56
C LYS A 68 27.86 -5.76 -91.77
N PRO A 69 28.31 -4.51 -91.96
CA PRO A 69 28.13 -3.80 -93.23
C PRO A 69 29.21 -4.20 -94.27
N SER A 70 28.77 -4.16 -95.52
CA SER A 70 29.44 -4.43 -96.81
C SER A 70 30.50 -3.39 -97.19
N PRO A 71 31.45 -3.72 -98.10
CA PRO A 71 32.42 -2.76 -98.61
C PRO A 71 31.80 -2.00 -99.78
N SER A 72 31.44 -0.74 -99.56
CA SER A 72 31.07 0.16 -100.65
C SER A 72 31.54 1.57 -100.34
N GLU A 73 32.34 2.07 -101.29
CA GLU A 73 32.68 3.47 -101.53
C GLU A 73 33.76 4.07 -100.60
N LEU A 74 35.01 3.91 -101.05
CA LEU A 74 36.13 4.75 -100.61
C LEU A 74 35.79 6.22 -100.94
N PRO A 75 35.83 7.14 -99.96
CA PRO A 75 35.62 8.56 -100.22
C PRO A 75 36.79 9.12 -101.06
N PRO A 76 36.56 10.14 -101.93
CA PRO A 76 37.63 10.74 -102.71
C PRO A 76 38.66 11.38 -101.77
N GLN A 77 39.93 10.96 -101.91
CA GLN A 77 41.04 11.62 -101.22
C GLN A 77 41.08 13.09 -101.62
N ARG A 78 40.73 13.97 -100.68
CA ARG A 78 41.02 15.41 -100.80
C ARG A 78 42.53 15.56 -100.79
N ASN A 79 43.10 15.91 -101.94
CA ASN A 79 44.49 16.33 -102.07
C ASN A 79 44.67 17.69 -101.40
N ASP A 80 44.84 17.71 -100.08
CA ASP A 80 45.29 18.90 -99.34
C ASP A 80 46.80 19.10 -99.60
N ARG A 81 47.15 19.45 -100.84
CA ARG A 81 48.51 19.89 -101.19
C ARG A 81 48.57 21.40 -100.94
N PRO A 82 49.54 21.90 -100.16
CA PRO A 82 49.73 23.35 -99.99
C PRO A 82 50.07 23.99 -101.35
N ALA A 83 49.56 25.20 -101.58
CA ALA A 83 49.76 25.92 -102.84
C ALA A 83 51.26 26.18 -103.10
N THR A 84 51.72 25.89 -104.32
CA THR A 84 53.11 26.15 -104.73
C THR A 84 53.40 27.66 -104.66
N PRO A 85 54.49 28.10 -104.00
CA PRO A 85 54.81 29.52 -103.87
C PRO A 85 55.04 30.19 -105.24
N PRO A 86 54.78 31.51 -105.35
CA PRO A 86 54.89 32.23 -106.62
C PRO A 86 56.33 32.22 -107.17
N PRO A 87 56.51 32.27 -108.51
CA PRO A 87 57.83 32.31 -109.12
C PRO A 87 58.60 33.57 -108.73
N MET A 88 59.91 33.44 -108.51
CA MET A 88 60.80 34.58 -108.29
C MET A 88 60.95 35.41 -109.58
N ASP A 89 61.10 36.73 -109.42
CA ASP A 89 61.06 37.68 -110.53
C ASP A 89 62.10 37.33 -111.62
N GLY A 90 61.62 37.21 -112.87
CA GLY A 90 62.41 36.77 -114.03
C GLY A 90 62.50 35.26 -114.29
N ARG A 91 61.76 34.40 -113.55
CA ARG A 91 61.70 32.93 -113.80
C ARG A 91 60.24 32.44 -113.90
N GLN A 92 59.97 31.47 -114.76
CA GLN A 92 58.66 30.81 -114.87
C GLN A 92 58.73 29.38 -114.31
N HIS A 93 57.71 28.98 -113.56
CA HIS A 93 57.57 27.60 -113.08
C HIS A 93 57.15 26.70 -114.25
N MET A 94 57.64 25.46 -114.25
CA MET A 94 57.30 24.43 -115.23
C MET A 94 56.78 23.20 -114.48
N ASP A 95 55.60 22.73 -114.87
CA ASP A 95 54.98 21.57 -114.22
C ASP A 95 55.63 20.28 -114.75
N ILE A 96 56.20 19.48 -113.84
CA ILE A 96 56.78 18.17 -114.13
C ILE A 96 55.81 17.11 -113.65
N GLN A 97 55.47 16.16 -114.52
CA GLN A 97 54.51 15.09 -114.23
C GLN A 97 55.11 14.14 -113.18
N THR A 98 54.66 14.29 -111.93
CA THR A 98 55.15 13.57 -110.75
C THR A 98 54.13 12.59 -110.18
N GLU A 99 53.09 12.28 -110.96
CA GLU A 99 52.09 11.29 -110.57
C GLU A 99 52.60 9.88 -110.88
N ASN A 100 52.41 8.94 -109.95
CA ASN A 100 52.76 7.54 -110.16
C ASN A 100 51.88 6.94 -111.26
N TYR A 101 52.44 6.77 -112.45
CA TYR A 101 51.78 6.12 -113.58
C TYR A 101 51.96 4.59 -113.47
N LEU A 102 50.99 3.91 -112.86
CA LEU A 102 50.94 2.44 -112.81
C LEU A 102 49.86 1.97 -113.79
N GLU A 103 50.25 1.22 -114.81
CA GLU A 103 49.31 0.51 -115.69
C GLU A 103 48.81 -0.75 -114.97
N GLU A 104 47.51 -0.84 -114.73
CA GLU A 104 46.89 -2.05 -114.20
C GLU A 104 46.82 -3.11 -115.31
N LEU A 105 47.62 -4.17 -115.18
CA LEU A 105 47.52 -5.35 -116.04
C LEU A 105 46.19 -6.06 -115.74
N THR A 106 45.21 -5.93 -116.64
CA THR A 106 43.84 -6.45 -116.45
C THR A 106 43.68 -7.95 -116.75
N ASP A 107 44.74 -8.64 -117.17
CA ASP A 107 44.65 -10.03 -117.63
C ASP A 107 44.85 -11.02 -116.48
N LYS A 108 43.79 -11.76 -116.12
CA LYS A 108 43.84 -12.78 -115.06
C LYS A 108 44.30 -14.11 -115.65
N VAL A 109 45.38 -14.65 -115.09
CA VAL A 109 45.87 -16.00 -115.44
C VAL A 109 44.82 -17.04 -115.02
N PRO A 110 44.42 -17.99 -115.87
CA PRO A 110 43.46 -19.01 -115.50
C PRO A 110 44.07 -19.97 -114.46
N GLU A 111 43.50 -19.97 -113.26
CA GLU A 111 43.86 -20.87 -112.16
C GLU A 111 43.18 -22.23 -112.37
N MET A 112 43.95 -23.31 -112.24
CA MET A 112 43.45 -24.69 -112.27
C MET A 112 43.41 -25.25 -110.85
N ASP A 113 42.22 -25.55 -110.37
CA ASP A 113 42.03 -26.20 -109.07
C ASP A 113 42.33 -27.71 -109.18
N VAL A 114 43.31 -28.16 -108.39
CA VAL A 114 43.66 -29.58 -108.23
C VAL A 114 43.32 -29.99 -106.81
N GLU A 115 42.29 -30.80 -106.66
CA GLU A 115 41.89 -31.34 -105.36
C GLU A 115 42.79 -32.53 -104.97
N THR A 116 43.47 -32.43 -103.84
CA THR A 116 44.22 -33.55 -103.23
C THR A 116 43.58 -33.95 -101.92
N GLN A 117 43.14 -35.21 -101.83
CA GLN A 117 42.52 -35.80 -100.65
C GLN A 117 43.57 -35.95 -99.54
N THR A 118 43.59 -34.99 -98.61
CA THR A 118 44.40 -35.03 -97.39
C THR A 118 43.51 -35.45 -96.22
N GLU A 119 43.86 -36.56 -95.56
CA GLU A 119 43.13 -37.07 -94.41
C GLU A 119 43.15 -36.03 -93.26
N ALA A 120 41.96 -35.67 -92.78
CA ALA A 120 41.71 -34.44 -92.04
C ALA A 120 42.05 -34.45 -90.53
N PHE A 121 42.80 -35.44 -90.03
CA PHE A 121 43.07 -35.55 -88.58
C PHE A 121 44.48 -36.04 -88.27
N LEU A 122 45.44 -35.11 -88.32
CA LEU A 122 46.65 -35.17 -87.51
C LEU A 122 46.52 -34.07 -86.45
N ASP A 123 46.45 -34.46 -85.17
CA ASP A 123 46.40 -33.51 -84.05
C ASP A 123 47.68 -32.66 -84.03
N GLN A 124 47.54 -31.39 -84.39
CA GLN A 124 48.60 -30.41 -84.23
C GLN A 124 48.65 -29.97 -82.77
N LEU A 125 49.84 -30.02 -82.15
CA LEU A 125 50.04 -29.48 -80.81
C LEU A 125 49.64 -27.99 -80.78
N PRO A 126 48.98 -27.52 -79.72
CA PRO A 126 48.57 -26.13 -79.61
C PRO A 126 49.82 -25.23 -79.61
N VAL A 127 49.80 -24.20 -80.46
CA VAL A 127 50.92 -23.27 -80.61
C VAL A 127 51.17 -22.57 -79.26
N PRO A 128 52.41 -22.54 -78.74
CA PRO A 128 52.69 -21.88 -77.46
C PRO A 128 52.34 -20.39 -77.56
N THR A 129 51.50 -19.92 -76.64
CA THR A 129 51.13 -18.49 -76.57
C THR A 129 52.31 -17.69 -76.05
N PHE A 130 52.79 -16.73 -76.83
CA PHE A 130 53.86 -15.82 -76.42
C PHE A 130 53.33 -14.85 -75.35
N VAL A 131 53.83 -14.98 -74.12
CA VAL A 131 53.62 -14.00 -73.05
C VAL A 131 54.84 -13.07 -73.02
N PRO A 132 54.69 -11.78 -73.38
CA PRO A 132 55.80 -10.83 -73.33
C PRO A 132 56.39 -10.74 -71.92
N GLN A 133 57.72 -10.62 -71.83
CA GLN A 133 58.38 -10.37 -70.56
C GLN A 133 57.93 -9.00 -70.02
N LYS A 134 57.50 -8.95 -68.75
CA LYS A 134 57.13 -7.68 -68.10
C LYS A 134 58.33 -6.73 -68.16
N SER A 135 58.17 -5.61 -68.86
CA SER A 135 59.14 -4.52 -68.93
C SER A 135 58.60 -3.34 -68.14
N GLY A 136 59.12 -3.14 -66.94
CA GLY A 136 58.75 -2.07 -66.00
C GLY A 136 59.41 -2.30 -64.64
N THR A 137 59.59 -1.23 -63.85
CA THR A 137 60.08 -1.34 -62.48
C THR A 137 58.89 -1.43 -61.54
N ASP A 138 58.76 -2.52 -60.79
CA ASP A 138 57.70 -2.66 -59.80
C ASP A 138 58.02 -1.81 -58.57
N ALA A 139 57.08 -0.97 -58.13
CA ALA A 139 57.20 -0.16 -56.92
C ALA A 139 55.98 -0.39 -56.02
N SER A 140 56.22 -0.61 -54.72
CA SER A 140 55.17 -0.70 -53.71
C SER A 140 55.32 0.45 -52.72
N THR A 141 54.25 1.21 -52.52
CA THR A 141 54.11 2.18 -51.45
C THR A 141 53.15 1.63 -50.41
N GLN A 142 53.60 1.55 -49.15
CA GLN A 142 52.80 1.11 -48.02
C GLN A 142 52.88 2.17 -46.92
N ILE A 143 51.73 2.50 -46.33
CA ILE A 143 51.66 3.37 -45.16
C ILE A 143 51.74 2.47 -43.93
N GLU A 144 52.71 2.74 -43.06
CA GLU A 144 52.95 1.98 -41.85
C GLU A 144 52.05 2.46 -40.69
N ALA A 145 51.88 1.60 -39.69
CA ALA A 145 51.08 1.94 -38.52
C ALA A 145 51.67 3.17 -37.79
N GLY A 146 50.88 4.24 -37.72
CA GLY A 146 51.26 5.50 -37.05
C GLY A 146 51.77 6.62 -37.98
N ASP A 147 51.93 6.36 -39.28
CA ASP A 147 52.49 7.34 -40.24
C ASP A 147 51.51 8.50 -40.56
N LEU A 148 50.21 8.29 -40.38
CA LEU A 148 49.15 9.28 -40.60
C LEU A 148 48.39 9.68 -39.32
N PHE A 149 48.95 9.43 -38.14
CA PHE A 149 48.27 9.75 -36.89
C PHE A 149 48.27 11.27 -36.64
N ASP A 150 47.07 11.85 -36.52
CA ASP A 150 46.86 13.24 -36.08
C ASP A 150 46.31 13.24 -34.66
N PHE A 151 47.13 13.72 -33.72
CA PHE A 151 46.75 13.73 -32.30
C PHE A 151 45.54 14.63 -32.03
N ASP A 152 45.45 15.79 -32.67
CA ASP A 152 44.40 16.77 -32.37
C ASP A 152 43.03 16.27 -32.85
N LEU A 153 43.01 15.54 -33.96
CA LEU A 153 41.80 14.89 -34.47
C LEU A 153 41.36 13.73 -33.55
N GLU A 154 42.30 12.88 -33.15
CA GLU A 154 41.96 11.64 -32.44
C GLU A 154 41.73 11.81 -30.94
N VAL A 155 42.27 12.87 -30.34
CA VAL A 155 42.03 13.19 -28.92
C VAL A 155 40.69 13.90 -28.70
N ALA A 156 40.15 14.58 -29.72
CA ALA A 156 38.90 15.32 -29.64
C ALA A 156 37.71 14.51 -29.10
N PRO A 157 37.39 13.30 -29.61
CA PRO A 157 36.27 12.51 -29.09
C PRO A 157 36.52 12.00 -27.66
N ILE A 158 37.78 11.75 -27.29
CA ILE A 158 38.15 11.31 -25.94
C ILE A 158 37.91 12.45 -24.93
N LEU A 159 38.34 13.66 -25.28
CA LEU A 159 38.15 14.84 -24.43
C LEU A 159 36.68 15.22 -24.32
N GLU A 160 35.91 15.14 -25.41
CA GLU A 160 34.47 15.41 -25.39
C GLU A 160 33.75 14.48 -24.40
N VAL A 161 34.04 13.18 -24.46
CA VAL A 161 33.44 12.21 -23.53
C VAL A 161 33.91 12.45 -22.10
N LEU A 162 35.19 12.74 -21.89
CA LEU A 162 35.76 12.93 -20.54
C LEU A 162 35.19 14.18 -19.87
N VAL A 163 35.15 15.31 -20.59
CA VAL A 163 34.58 16.57 -20.10
C VAL A 163 33.07 16.43 -19.93
N GLY A 164 32.38 15.83 -20.90
CA GLY A 164 30.94 15.59 -20.82
C GLY A 164 30.56 14.75 -19.61
N LYS A 165 31.29 13.65 -19.36
CA LYS A 165 31.03 12.78 -18.22
C LYS A 165 31.38 13.44 -16.90
N ALA A 166 32.49 14.18 -16.83
CA ALA A 166 32.87 14.90 -15.62
C ALA A 166 31.82 15.95 -15.23
N LEU A 167 31.31 16.72 -16.20
CA LEU A 167 30.26 17.70 -15.96
C LEU A 167 28.93 17.05 -15.57
N GLU A 168 28.53 15.98 -16.26
CA GLU A 168 27.30 15.25 -15.94
C GLU A 168 27.32 14.72 -14.50
N VAL A 169 28.41 14.07 -14.10
CA VAL A 169 28.58 13.55 -12.74
C VAL A 169 28.57 14.69 -11.72
N SER A 170 29.31 15.77 -11.98
CA SER A 170 29.38 16.92 -11.07
C SER A 170 28.00 17.57 -10.84
N VAL A 171 27.21 17.72 -11.91
CA VAL A 171 25.86 18.30 -11.80
C VAL A 171 24.93 17.37 -11.01
N MET A 172 25.01 16.07 -11.24
CA MET A 172 24.20 15.09 -10.52
C MET A 172 24.53 15.09 -9.02
N GLU A 173 25.81 15.10 -8.65
CA GLU A 173 26.25 15.15 -7.25
C GLU A 173 25.76 16.42 -6.53
N VAL A 174 25.85 17.59 -7.18
CA VAL A 174 25.38 18.85 -6.60
C VAL A 174 23.87 18.84 -6.37
N LEU A 175 23.09 18.30 -7.32
CA LEU A 175 21.64 18.18 -7.17
C LEU A 175 21.26 17.22 -6.04
N GLU A 176 21.93 16.07 -5.94
CA GLU A 176 21.73 15.12 -4.85
C GLU A 176 22.05 15.75 -3.48
N GLU A 177 23.13 16.53 -3.39
CA GLU A 177 23.46 17.25 -2.17
C GLU A 177 22.40 18.28 -1.77
N GLU A 178 21.86 19.03 -2.73
CA GLU A 178 20.79 20.00 -2.47
C GLU A 178 19.51 19.31 -2.02
N GLU A 179 19.12 18.21 -2.66
CA GLU A 179 17.96 17.41 -2.26
C GLU A 179 18.11 16.89 -0.82
N ILE A 180 19.28 16.32 -0.48
CA ILE A 180 19.55 15.84 0.88
C ILE A 180 19.49 16.98 1.89
N LYS A 181 19.98 18.18 1.55
CA LYS A 181 19.91 19.37 2.42
C LYS A 181 18.46 19.77 2.68
N GLU A 182 17.61 19.80 1.64
CA GLU A 182 16.19 20.13 1.79
C GLU A 182 15.43 19.09 2.61
N ILE A 183 15.69 17.79 2.38
CA ILE A 183 15.06 16.70 3.14
C ILE A 183 15.41 16.82 4.62
N ARG A 184 16.68 17.07 4.96
CA ARG A 184 17.13 17.26 6.35
C ARG A 184 16.46 18.46 7.00
N LEU A 185 16.43 19.60 6.32
CA LEU A 185 15.76 20.79 6.84
C LEU A 185 14.27 20.53 7.10
N ARG A 186 13.60 19.80 6.22
CA ARG A 186 12.19 19.42 6.41
C ARG A 186 12.01 18.45 7.57
N GLN A 187 12.90 17.48 7.75
CA GLN A 187 12.89 16.57 8.89
C GLN A 187 13.07 17.34 10.20
N ASP A 188 14.05 18.25 10.28
CA ASP A 188 14.30 19.06 11.47
C ASP A 188 13.08 19.90 11.85
N ILE A 189 12.45 20.56 10.88
CA ILE A 189 11.22 21.34 11.12
C ILE A 189 10.10 20.44 11.63
N PHE A 190 9.92 19.27 11.03
CA PHE A 190 8.88 18.33 11.45
C PHE A 190 9.14 17.80 12.87
N GLU A 191 10.39 17.47 13.20
CA GLU A 191 10.76 17.03 14.54
C GLU A 191 10.55 18.12 15.58
N GLN A 192 10.90 19.37 15.27
CA GLN A 192 10.64 20.51 16.15
C GLN A 192 9.14 20.70 16.41
N GLN A 193 8.31 20.64 15.36
CA GLN A 193 6.86 20.73 15.48
C GLN A 193 6.30 19.59 16.32
N ARG A 194 6.69 18.34 16.02
CA ARG A 194 6.27 17.15 16.75
C ARG A 194 6.67 17.22 18.23
N ASN A 195 7.87 17.68 18.54
CA ASN A 195 8.34 17.80 19.91
C ASN A 195 7.59 18.90 20.68
N ALA A 196 7.26 20.01 20.01
CA ALA A 196 6.44 21.08 20.59
C ALA A 196 5.01 20.58 20.89
N GLU A 197 4.38 19.89 19.93
CA GLU A 197 3.05 19.29 20.10
C GLU A 197 3.05 18.25 21.23
N LEU A 198 4.07 17.37 21.27
CA LEU A 198 4.19 16.36 22.31
C LEU A 198 4.32 16.99 23.71
N ALA A 199 5.13 18.05 23.84
CA ALA A 199 5.28 18.77 25.11
C ALA A 199 3.97 19.43 25.55
N GLU A 200 3.20 19.99 24.62
CA GLU A 200 1.88 20.57 24.93
C GLU A 200 0.88 19.51 25.37
N VAL A 201 0.80 18.38 24.67
CA VAL A 201 -0.07 17.25 25.02
C VAL A 201 0.26 16.72 26.41
N GLN A 202 1.54 16.51 26.71
CA GLN A 202 1.98 16.05 28.04
C GLN A 202 1.59 17.04 29.14
N ARG A 203 1.70 18.35 28.89
CA ARG A 203 1.28 19.39 29.83
C ARG A 203 -0.21 19.31 30.12
N LEU A 204 -1.04 19.19 29.07
CA LEU A 204 -2.49 19.08 29.20
C LEU A 204 -2.93 17.78 29.87
N GLU A 205 -2.29 16.66 29.54
CA GLU A 205 -2.54 15.37 30.17
C GLU A 205 -2.22 15.38 31.66
N ALA A 206 -1.08 15.96 32.04
CA ALA A 206 -0.70 16.10 33.45
C ALA A 206 -1.69 16.97 34.24
N GLU A 207 -2.18 18.07 33.63
CA GLU A 207 -3.21 18.91 34.24
C GLU A 207 -4.56 18.18 34.38
N ALA A 208 -4.99 17.48 33.32
CA ALA A 208 -6.21 16.69 33.33
C ALA A 208 -6.16 15.58 34.37
N LYS A 209 -5.01 14.89 34.49
CA LYS A 209 -4.77 13.86 35.50
C LYS A 209 -4.88 14.42 36.91
N ARG A 210 -4.23 15.57 37.20
CA ARG A 210 -4.34 16.24 38.52
C ARG A 210 -5.79 16.58 38.87
N LYS A 211 -6.53 17.15 37.93
CA LYS A 211 -7.95 17.50 38.11
C LYS A 211 -8.82 16.25 38.32
N TYR A 212 -8.52 15.17 37.60
CA TYR A 212 -9.23 13.90 37.75
C TYR A 212 -8.97 13.27 39.12
N ASP A 213 -7.70 13.20 39.54
CA ASP A 213 -7.30 12.63 40.83
C ASP A 213 -7.93 13.42 41.99
N GLU A 214 -7.93 14.76 41.93
CA GLU A 214 -8.60 15.59 42.92
C GLU A 214 -10.11 15.34 42.94
N LYS A 215 -10.76 15.26 41.77
CA LYS A 215 -12.19 14.95 41.68
C LYS A 215 -12.53 13.58 42.28
N GLN A 216 -11.71 12.56 42.02
CA GLN A 216 -11.92 11.23 42.59
C GLN A 216 -11.80 11.26 44.11
N ARG A 217 -10.77 11.92 44.64
CA ARG A 217 -10.61 12.08 46.08
C ARG A 217 -11.83 12.78 46.72
N ARG A 218 -12.36 13.83 46.09
CA ARG A 218 -13.57 14.51 46.58
C ARG A 218 -14.80 13.62 46.56
N LEU A 219 -14.97 12.80 45.52
CA LEU A 219 -16.06 11.84 45.44
C LEU A 219 -15.96 10.76 46.52
N GLU A 220 -14.75 10.28 46.81
CA GLU A 220 -14.52 9.31 47.88
C GLU A 220 -14.82 9.89 49.27
N GLU A 221 -14.34 11.12 49.54
CA GLU A 221 -14.65 11.87 50.77
C GLU A 221 -16.18 12.06 50.94
N GLU A 222 -16.88 12.44 49.87
CA GLU A 222 -18.32 12.68 49.89
C GLU A 222 -19.14 11.40 50.07
N LYS A 223 -18.75 10.31 49.40
CA LYS A 223 -19.33 8.97 49.60
C LYS A 223 -19.16 8.50 51.04
N ALA A 224 -17.95 8.63 51.60
CA ALA A 224 -17.69 8.25 52.99
C ALA A 224 -18.53 9.07 53.97
N ARG A 225 -18.67 10.38 53.73
CA ARG A 225 -19.55 11.25 54.52
C ARG A 225 -21.01 10.80 54.46
N LEU A 226 -21.52 10.48 53.27
CA LEU A 226 -22.90 10.01 53.08
C LEU A 226 -23.16 8.70 53.81
N VAL A 227 -22.24 7.74 53.73
CA VAL A 227 -22.35 6.46 54.47
C VAL A 227 -22.39 6.73 55.98
N ALA A 228 -21.44 7.50 56.51
CA ALA A 228 -21.42 7.85 57.93
C ALA A 228 -22.68 8.60 58.38
N GLN A 229 -23.23 9.49 57.53
CA GLN A 229 -24.47 10.22 57.81
C GLN A 229 -25.67 9.26 57.86
N SER A 230 -25.77 8.31 56.93
CA SER A 230 -26.85 7.31 56.92
C SER A 230 -26.83 6.43 58.17
N GLU A 231 -25.65 5.95 58.58
CA GLU A 231 -25.50 5.19 59.82
C GLU A 231 -25.87 6.02 61.06
N LEU A 232 -25.44 7.29 61.11
CA LEU A 232 -25.79 8.18 62.21
C LEU A 232 -27.30 8.42 62.27
N GLN A 233 -27.94 8.65 61.11
CA GLN A 233 -29.37 8.85 61.02
C GLN A 233 -30.15 7.63 61.52
N GLU A 234 -29.73 6.42 61.13
CA GLU A 234 -30.34 5.17 61.61
C GLU A 234 -30.17 5.02 63.13
N LYS A 235 -28.97 5.25 63.66
CA LYS A 235 -28.70 5.20 65.11
C LYS A 235 -29.55 6.22 65.89
N LEU A 236 -29.68 7.43 65.37
CA LEU A 236 -30.52 8.47 65.98
C LEU A 236 -32.01 8.13 65.93
N ALA A 237 -32.49 7.59 64.80
CA ALA A 237 -33.86 7.13 64.65
C ALA A 237 -34.19 5.98 65.63
N ALA A 238 -33.31 4.97 65.73
CA ALA A 238 -33.46 3.86 66.66
C ALA A 238 -33.45 4.34 68.13
N ARG A 239 -32.53 5.25 68.49
CA ARG A 239 -32.48 5.85 69.83
C ARG A 239 -33.75 6.63 70.14
N SER A 240 -34.23 7.45 69.21
CA SER A 240 -35.46 8.21 69.36
C SER A 240 -36.65 7.28 69.55
N PHE A 241 -36.77 6.25 68.70
CA PHE A 241 -37.82 5.24 68.79
C PHE A 241 -37.80 4.52 70.15
N ALA A 242 -36.63 4.03 70.59
CA ALA A 242 -36.49 3.38 71.88
C ALA A 242 -36.88 4.29 73.05
N LYS A 243 -36.52 5.59 73.00
CA LYS A 243 -36.88 6.56 74.04
C LYS A 243 -38.41 6.73 74.14
N HIS A 244 -39.10 6.91 73.01
CA HIS A 244 -40.55 7.05 72.99
C HIS A 244 -41.26 5.74 73.36
N TYR A 245 -40.75 4.60 72.89
CA TYR A 245 -41.31 3.30 73.26
C TYR A 245 -41.19 3.02 74.76
N LEU A 246 -40.03 3.29 75.36
CA LEU A 246 -39.78 3.05 76.78
C LEU A 246 -40.58 3.99 77.70
N SER A 247 -40.81 5.24 77.30
CA SER A 247 -41.65 6.16 78.08
C SER A 247 -43.08 5.64 78.20
N ASP A 248 -43.62 5.12 77.10
CA ASP A 248 -45.01 4.67 77.03
C ASP A 248 -45.17 3.26 77.63
N LEU A 249 -44.13 2.42 77.50
CA LEU A 249 -44.10 1.07 78.04
C LEU A 249 -44.28 1.05 79.56
N HIS A 250 -43.63 1.97 80.29
CA HIS A 250 -43.80 2.05 81.75
C HIS A 250 -45.28 2.24 82.11
N SER A 251 -45.94 3.25 81.55
CA SER A 251 -47.35 3.49 81.82
C SER A 251 -48.21 2.30 81.38
N SER A 252 -47.98 1.74 80.19
CA SER A 252 -48.76 0.63 79.66
C SER A 252 -48.63 -0.64 80.52
N VAL A 253 -47.41 -1.04 80.90
CA VAL A 253 -47.16 -2.21 81.74
C VAL A 253 -47.76 -2.02 83.13
N PHE A 254 -47.61 -0.84 83.74
CA PHE A 254 -48.23 -0.55 85.04
C PHE A 254 -49.75 -0.61 84.95
N THR A 255 -50.38 0.00 83.94
CA THR A 255 -51.83 -0.11 83.76
C THR A 255 -52.27 -1.54 83.55
N ASN A 256 -51.54 -2.34 82.76
CA ASN A 256 -51.85 -3.76 82.54
C ASN A 256 -51.69 -4.59 83.82
N LEU A 257 -50.66 -4.37 84.64
CA LEU A 257 -50.50 -5.08 85.91
C LEU A 257 -51.57 -4.69 86.94
N VAL A 258 -52.01 -3.42 86.94
CA VAL A 258 -53.11 -2.96 87.78
C VAL A 258 -54.43 -3.58 87.32
N THR A 259 -54.75 -3.57 86.02
CA THR A 259 -56.00 -4.15 85.50
C THR A 259 -56.06 -5.67 85.64
N THR A 260 -54.93 -6.37 85.54
CA THR A 260 -54.84 -7.82 85.79
C THR A 260 -54.89 -8.16 87.29
N GLY A 261 -54.87 -7.17 88.18
CA GLY A 261 -55.04 -7.37 89.63
C GLY A 261 -53.80 -7.92 90.33
N HIS A 262 -52.61 -7.76 89.73
CA HIS A 262 -51.35 -8.17 90.35
C HIS A 262 -50.92 -7.22 91.49
N PHE A 263 -51.28 -5.95 91.41
CA PHE A 263 -51.10 -5.00 92.52
C PHE A 263 -52.35 -5.01 93.40
N GLN A 264 -52.29 -5.77 94.50
CA GLN A 264 -53.32 -5.78 95.53
C GLN A 264 -52.97 -4.77 96.63
N ASP A 265 -53.98 -4.11 97.19
CA ASP A 265 -53.78 -3.26 98.37
C ASP A 265 -53.33 -4.15 99.55
N PRO A 266 -52.15 -3.90 100.16
CA PRO A 266 -51.67 -4.68 101.30
C PRO A 266 -52.68 -4.70 102.46
N LEU A 267 -53.44 -3.62 102.65
CA LEU A 267 -54.48 -3.56 103.67
C LEU A 267 -55.66 -4.47 103.33
N GLU A 268 -56.12 -4.46 102.08
CA GLU A 268 -57.21 -5.34 101.64
C GLU A 268 -56.82 -6.81 101.76
N ARG A 269 -55.57 -7.14 101.43
CA ARG A 269 -55.02 -8.49 101.59
C ARG A 269 -54.93 -8.89 103.06
N GLU A 270 -54.40 -8.03 103.93
CA GLU A 270 -54.32 -8.31 105.37
C GLU A 270 -55.71 -8.47 106.00
N VAL A 271 -56.69 -7.65 105.58
CA VAL A 271 -58.07 -7.78 106.03
C VAL A 271 -58.65 -9.13 105.57
N LYS A 272 -58.46 -9.50 104.30
CA LYS A 272 -58.95 -10.78 103.74
C LYS A 272 -58.27 -12.00 104.36
N ASP A 273 -56.95 -11.97 104.52
CA ASP A 273 -56.15 -13.14 104.93
C ASP A 273 -56.04 -13.29 106.45
N ALA A 274 -56.03 -12.20 107.22
CA ALA A 274 -55.85 -12.24 108.68
C ALA A 274 -57.11 -11.83 109.44
N PHE A 275 -57.72 -10.69 109.12
CA PHE A 275 -58.83 -10.15 109.91
C PHE A 275 -60.14 -10.92 109.72
N VAL A 276 -60.53 -11.23 108.48
CA VAL A 276 -61.78 -11.96 108.19
C VAL A 276 -61.77 -13.37 108.82
N PRO A 277 -60.69 -14.18 108.69
CA PRO A 277 -60.60 -15.46 109.39
C PRO A 277 -60.61 -15.32 110.91
N PHE A 278 -59.95 -14.30 111.46
CA PHE A 278 -59.99 -14.02 112.89
C PHE A 278 -61.40 -13.67 113.37
N LEU A 279 -62.12 -12.80 112.65
CA LEU A 279 -63.49 -12.39 112.98
C LEU A 279 -64.44 -13.58 112.88
N LEU A 280 -64.35 -14.37 111.81
CA LEU A 280 -65.11 -15.61 111.63
C LEU A 280 -64.84 -16.58 112.77
N ARG A 281 -63.56 -16.78 113.16
CA ARG A 281 -63.21 -17.65 114.29
C ARG A 281 -63.80 -17.14 115.61
N LYS A 282 -63.76 -15.83 115.88
CA LYS A 282 -64.40 -15.24 117.08
C LYS A 282 -65.92 -15.35 117.05
N ALA A 283 -66.55 -15.18 115.89
CA ALA A 283 -67.98 -15.37 115.74
C ALA A 283 -68.38 -16.84 116.01
N CYS A 284 -67.63 -17.81 115.47
CA CYS A 284 -67.83 -19.22 115.77
C CYS A 284 -67.67 -19.51 117.26
N THR A 285 -66.64 -19.00 117.95
CA THR A 285 -66.49 -19.21 119.39
C THR A 285 -67.64 -18.62 120.21
N ASN A 286 -68.20 -17.48 119.80
CA ASN A 286 -69.35 -16.89 120.48
C ASN A 286 -70.62 -17.73 120.24
N VAL A 287 -70.82 -18.25 119.03
CA VAL A 287 -71.93 -19.16 118.73
C VAL A 287 -71.78 -20.46 119.52
N ASP A 288 -70.58 -21.04 119.59
CA ASP A 288 -70.29 -22.23 120.40
C ASP A 288 -70.57 -21.98 121.88
N GLN A 289 -70.20 -20.81 122.42
CA GLN A 289 -70.53 -20.39 123.78
C GLN A 289 -72.05 -20.26 124.00
N ILE A 290 -72.79 -19.70 123.04
CA ILE A 290 -74.26 -19.60 123.13
C ILE A 290 -74.92 -20.98 123.05
N VAL A 291 -74.46 -21.86 122.17
CA VAL A 291 -74.94 -23.24 122.05
C VAL A 291 -74.64 -24.01 123.34
N PHE A 292 -73.43 -23.85 123.89
CA PHE A 292 -73.04 -24.44 125.18
C PHE A 292 -73.89 -23.90 126.33
N ALA A 293 -74.11 -22.59 126.41
CA ALA A 293 -74.95 -21.97 127.43
C ALA A 293 -76.42 -22.42 127.31
N ARG A 294 -76.95 -22.57 126.09
CA ARG A 294 -78.28 -23.16 125.86
C ARG A 294 -78.34 -24.62 126.31
N ALA A 295 -77.37 -25.44 125.91
CA ALA A 295 -77.31 -26.84 126.34
C ALA A 295 -77.21 -26.99 127.87
N LEU A 296 -76.45 -26.11 128.53
CA LEU A 296 -76.33 -26.07 129.98
C LEU A 296 -77.63 -25.60 130.64
N ALA A 297 -78.31 -24.60 130.08
CA ALA A 297 -79.63 -24.17 130.54
C ALA A 297 -80.68 -25.28 130.37
N ASP A 298 -80.68 -26.00 129.24
CA ASP A 298 -81.55 -27.15 129.01
C ASP A 298 -81.27 -28.29 130.00
N LEU A 299 -80.00 -28.53 130.33
CA LEU A 299 -79.59 -29.52 131.33
C LEU A 299 -80.00 -29.11 132.77
N VAL A 300 -79.89 -27.82 133.11
CA VAL A 300 -80.39 -27.29 134.40
C VAL A 300 -81.92 -27.40 134.47
N VAL A 301 -82.63 -27.07 133.39
CA VAL A 301 -84.09 -27.27 133.31
C VAL A 301 -84.44 -28.75 133.45
N ALA A 302 -83.72 -29.66 132.79
CA ALA A 302 -83.91 -31.10 132.93
C ALA A 302 -83.63 -31.62 134.36
N ASP A 303 -82.56 -31.17 135.03
CA ASP A 303 -82.25 -31.55 136.42
C ASP A 303 -83.28 -30.98 137.41
N THR A 304 -83.77 -29.75 137.20
CA THR A 304 -84.87 -29.20 138.02
C THR A 304 -86.19 -29.97 137.84
N MET A 305 -86.49 -30.45 136.63
CA MET A 305 -87.63 -31.32 136.36
C MET A 305 -87.45 -32.71 136.98
N ALA A 306 -86.23 -33.28 136.96
CA ALA A 306 -85.90 -34.55 137.60
C ALA A 306 -86.00 -34.47 139.13
N ARG A 307 -85.54 -33.38 139.76
CA ARG A 307 -85.71 -33.16 141.22
C ARG A 307 -87.18 -32.93 141.62
N LYS A 308 -88.05 -32.57 140.68
CA LYS A 308 -89.51 -32.45 140.90
C LYS A 308 -90.26 -33.78 140.88
N LEU A 309 -89.61 -34.90 140.53
CA LEU A 309 -90.11 -36.28 140.71
C LEU A 309 -89.11 -37.06 141.57
N PRO A 310 -89.25 -37.09 142.91
CA PRO A 310 -90.27 -37.96 143.53
C PRO A 310 -90.79 -37.46 144.89
N GLU A 311 -92.02 -36.95 144.94
CA GLU A 311 -92.87 -37.00 146.15
C GLU A 311 -94.35 -37.11 145.74
N THR A 312 -94.73 -38.19 145.07
CA THR A 312 -96.10 -38.75 145.15
C THR A 312 -96.02 -40.25 144.87
N ARG A 313 -95.50 -40.99 145.86
CA ARG A 313 -95.86 -42.39 146.12
C ARG A 313 -96.46 -42.44 147.52
N SER A 314 -97.73 -42.08 147.58
CA SER A 314 -98.77 -42.48 148.54
C SER A 314 -100.10 -42.05 147.97
#